data_AF-A0A1Y2BQR1-F1
#
_entry.id   AF-A0A1Y2BQR1-F1
#
_cell.length_a   1.000
_cell.length_b   1.000
_cell.length_c   1.000
_cell.angle_alpha   90.00
_cell.angle_beta   90.00
_cell.angle_gamma   90.00
#
_symmetry.space_group_name_H-M   'P 1'
#
loop_
_entity.id
_entity.type
_entity.pdbx_description
1 polymer ?
#
loop_
_entity_poly.entity_id
_entity_poly.type
_entity_poly.pdbx_seq_one_letter_code
_entity_poly.pdbx_strand_id
1 'polypeptide(L)'
;MTEMEQDTRAPNSEASTGRGQKLLEVFDKSVSTVMQKFSTSTLATCFPAFAETRGTDLDDVAREMVSFVSEAAKDDFGELVARVNAVDRLDAWDKVLRDATKIENGDTSEKALHTWFGPAESVGLRTKKQLRNHISQLKLELAAMDSANAERAERLAAAQKENEQLREAVARAMRPLVSTAKAAE
;
A
#
# COMPACT_ATOMS: atom_id res chain seq x y z
N MET A 1 3.13 42.03 31.31
CA MET A 1 3.82 40.79 31.72
C MET A 1 2.90 39.66 31.37
N THR A 2 3.06 39.12 30.17
CA THR A 2 2.35 37.92 29.71
C THR A 2 3.39 37.18 28.89
N GLU A 3 3.92 36.12 29.49
CA GLU A 3 5.03 35.34 28.95
C GLU A 3 4.57 34.58 27.71
N MET A 4 5.35 34.71 26.65
CA MET A 4 5.25 33.92 25.43
C MET A 4 5.84 32.53 25.72
N GLU A 5 5.01 31.52 25.95
CA GLU A 5 5.43 30.13 25.77
C GLU A 5 5.48 29.84 24.26
N GLN A 6 6.66 30.10 23.69
CA GLN A 6 7.07 29.51 22.42
C GLN A 6 7.26 28.01 22.64
N ASP A 7 6.25 27.24 22.24
CA ASP A 7 6.34 25.79 22.06
C ASP A 7 7.37 25.50 20.95
N THR A 8 8.63 25.32 21.35
CA THR A 8 9.71 24.82 20.49
C THR A 8 9.56 23.31 20.28
N ARG A 9 8.44 22.89 19.70
CA ARG A 9 8.36 21.56 19.08
C ARG A 9 8.95 21.65 17.68
N ALA A 10 10.21 21.24 17.58
CA ALA A 10 10.94 21.10 16.33
C ALA A 10 10.04 20.49 15.23
N PRO A 11 10.03 21.06 14.02
CA PRO A 11 9.27 20.48 12.91
C PRO A 11 9.84 19.09 12.64
N ASN A 12 8.94 18.12 12.47
CA ASN A 12 9.22 16.72 12.15
C ASN A 12 10.51 16.54 11.33
N SER A 13 11.51 15.91 11.94
CA SER A 13 12.71 15.33 11.30
C SER A 13 12.35 14.12 10.41
N GLU A 14 11.17 14.10 9.79
CA GLU A 14 10.69 13.00 8.95
C GLU A 14 11.14 13.13 7.48
N ALA A 15 12.05 14.05 7.18
CA ALA A 15 12.36 14.45 5.82
C ALA A 15 13.72 13.97 5.25
N SER A 16 14.53 13.12 5.90
CA SER A 16 15.84 12.81 5.24
C SER A 16 16.58 11.48 5.42
N THR A 17 16.15 10.43 6.14
CA THR A 17 17.01 9.22 6.22
C THR A 17 16.26 7.89 6.37
N GLY A 18 15.64 7.41 5.29
CA GLY A 18 15.30 5.98 5.18
C GLY A 18 16.58 5.13 5.30
N ARG A 19 16.47 3.90 5.81
CA ARG A 19 17.63 2.99 5.86
C ARG A 19 18.25 2.73 4.50
N GLY A 20 17.46 2.82 3.42
CA GLY A 20 17.99 2.79 2.06
C GLY A 20 18.99 3.90 1.76
N GLN A 21 18.70 5.13 2.17
CA GLN A 21 19.61 6.26 1.99
C GLN A 21 20.86 6.14 2.88
N LYS A 22 20.71 5.67 4.12
CA LYS A 22 21.86 5.40 4.99
C LYS A 22 22.79 4.33 4.42
N LEU A 23 22.26 3.32 3.74
CA LEU A 23 23.07 2.31 3.07
C LEU A 23 23.97 2.94 1.99
N LEU A 24 23.41 3.82 1.16
CA LEU A 24 24.17 4.56 0.14
C LEU A 24 25.26 5.43 0.78
N GLU A 25 24.91 6.18 1.84
CA GLU A 25 25.89 7.02 2.55
C GLU A 25 27.03 6.22 3.19
N VAL A 26 26.73 5.05 3.78
CA VAL A 26 27.75 4.18 4.38
C VAL A 26 28.65 3.60 3.32
N PHE A 27 28.11 3.25 2.15
CA PHE A 27 28.90 2.78 1.02
C PHE A 27 29.86 3.88 0.54
N ASP A 28 29.36 5.10 0.28
CA ASP A 28 30.19 6.23 -0.15
C ASP A 28 31.30 6.55 0.86
N LYS A 29 30.97 6.56 2.15
CA LYS A 29 31.95 6.75 3.23
C LYS A 29 33.01 5.64 3.24
N SER A 30 32.59 4.39 3.04
CA SER A 30 33.50 3.23 3.03
C SER A 30 34.45 3.30 1.83
N VAL A 31 33.94 3.58 0.63
CA VAL A 31 34.76 3.73 -0.58
C VAL A 31 35.75 4.87 -0.41
N SER A 32 35.29 6.04 0.04
CA SER A 32 36.16 7.19 0.29
C SER A 32 37.27 6.87 1.30
N THR A 33 36.95 6.18 2.39
CA THR A 33 37.93 5.77 3.42
C THR A 33 38.98 4.79 2.87
N VAL A 34 38.58 3.87 1.99
CA VAL A 34 39.52 2.94 1.35
C VAL A 34 40.41 3.69 0.35
N MET A 35 39.83 4.57 -0.46
CA MET A 35 40.57 5.35 -1.46
C MET A 35 41.59 6.30 -0.80
N GLN A 36 41.29 6.87 0.38
CA GLN A 36 42.26 7.68 1.13
C GLN A 36 43.55 6.94 1.51
N LYS A 37 43.51 5.60 1.62
CA LYS A 37 44.72 4.80 1.89
C LYS A 37 45.59 4.63 0.65
N PHE A 38 44.98 4.72 -0.53
CA PHE A 38 45.67 4.78 -1.82
C PHE A 38 46.11 6.22 -2.09
N SER A 39 47.11 6.68 -1.34
CA SER A 39 47.74 7.98 -1.54
C SER A 39 49.10 7.83 -2.24
N THR A 40 49.55 8.91 -2.86
CA THR A 40 50.86 9.03 -3.49
C THR A 40 52.00 8.70 -2.51
N SER A 41 51.83 8.97 -1.21
CA SER A 41 52.81 8.59 -0.17
C SER A 41 52.90 7.07 0.04
N THR A 42 51.77 6.36 -0.01
CA THR A 42 51.75 4.89 0.08
C THR A 42 52.41 4.29 -1.15
N LEU A 43 52.11 4.81 -2.34
CA LEU A 43 52.72 4.37 -3.59
C LEU A 43 54.22 4.68 -3.66
N ALA A 44 54.66 5.85 -3.19
CA ALA A 44 56.08 6.20 -3.14
C ALA A 44 56.88 5.29 -2.20
N THR A 45 56.25 4.79 -1.13
CA THR A 45 56.87 3.80 -0.24
C THR A 45 57.08 2.45 -0.94
N CYS A 46 56.15 2.05 -1.80
CA CYS A 46 56.25 0.81 -2.59
C CYS A 46 57.16 0.96 -3.83
N PHE A 47 57.28 2.17 -4.38
CA PHE A 47 58.04 2.47 -5.59
C PHE A 47 59.02 3.65 -5.39
N PRO A 48 60.00 3.53 -4.47
CA PRO A 48 60.85 4.66 -4.07
C PRO A 48 61.71 5.19 -5.24
N ALA A 49 62.30 4.29 -6.04
CA ALA A 49 63.12 4.68 -7.18
C ALA A 49 62.34 5.47 -8.25
N PHE A 50 61.05 5.17 -8.42
CA PHE A 50 60.18 5.85 -9.38
C PHE A 50 59.67 7.19 -8.84
N ALA A 51 59.41 7.26 -7.53
CA ALA A 51 59.04 8.51 -6.85
C ALA A 51 60.15 9.57 -6.93
N GLU A 52 61.42 9.15 -6.86
CA GLU A 52 62.57 10.06 -6.98
C GLU A 52 62.78 10.62 -8.39
N THR A 53 62.44 9.85 -9.44
CA THR A 53 62.66 10.26 -10.84
C THR A 53 61.43 10.89 -11.50
N ARG A 54 60.22 10.46 -11.13
CA ARG A 54 58.95 10.82 -11.80
C ARG A 54 57.78 10.91 -10.80
N GLY A 55 57.97 11.66 -9.72
CA GLY A 55 56.94 11.83 -8.69
C GLY A 55 55.61 12.44 -9.19
N THR A 56 55.64 13.25 -10.24
CA THR A 56 54.43 13.82 -10.87
C THR A 56 53.59 12.75 -11.58
N ASP A 57 54.25 11.88 -12.35
CA ASP A 57 53.57 10.77 -13.06
C ASP A 57 52.93 9.80 -12.05
N LEU A 58 53.59 9.61 -10.89
CA LEU A 58 53.08 8.77 -9.81
C LEU A 58 51.81 9.37 -9.16
N ASP A 59 51.72 10.69 -9.06
CA ASP A 59 50.54 11.39 -8.54
C ASP A 59 49.35 11.30 -9.50
N ASP A 60 49.62 11.44 -10.80
CA ASP A 60 48.59 11.27 -11.83
C ASP A 60 48.07 9.82 -11.87
N VAL A 61 48.95 8.82 -11.78
CA VAL A 61 48.55 7.41 -11.68
C VAL A 61 47.74 7.13 -10.41
N ALA A 62 48.15 7.69 -9.27
CA ALA A 62 47.41 7.54 -8.01
C ALA A 62 45.98 8.10 -8.15
N ARG A 63 45.84 9.29 -8.75
CA ARG A 63 44.57 9.95 -8.96
C ARG A 63 43.69 9.20 -9.96
N GLU A 64 44.25 8.75 -11.08
CA GLU A 64 43.54 7.99 -12.11
C GLU A 64 43.04 6.65 -11.54
N MET A 65 43.88 5.94 -10.80
CA MET A 65 43.52 4.67 -10.18
C MET A 65 42.41 4.84 -9.14
N VAL A 66 42.48 5.88 -8.30
CA VAL A 66 41.42 6.20 -7.34
C VAL A 66 40.12 6.55 -8.05
N SER A 67 40.16 7.34 -9.12
CA SER A 67 38.96 7.71 -9.90
C SER A 67 38.32 6.47 -10.52
N PHE A 68 39.11 5.67 -11.23
CA PHE A 68 38.64 4.48 -11.92
C PHE A 68 38.01 3.46 -10.96
N VAL A 69 38.68 3.17 -9.84
CA VAL A 69 38.16 2.20 -8.86
C VAL A 69 36.93 2.74 -8.14
N SER A 70 36.91 4.03 -7.80
CA SER A 70 35.76 4.67 -7.15
C SER A 70 34.52 4.68 -8.06
N GLU A 71 34.69 4.99 -9.34
CA GLU A 71 33.61 4.96 -10.33
C GLU A 71 33.12 3.53 -10.57
N ALA A 72 34.02 2.59 -10.85
CA ALA A 72 33.65 1.19 -11.04
C ALA A 72 32.91 0.61 -9.83
N ALA A 73 33.38 0.90 -8.60
CA ALA A 73 32.72 0.43 -7.39
C ALA A 73 31.31 1.04 -7.22
N LYS A 74 31.12 2.31 -7.56
CA LYS A 74 29.82 2.98 -7.49
C LYS A 74 28.85 2.44 -8.53
N ASP A 75 29.32 2.18 -9.74
CA ASP A 75 28.50 1.62 -10.80
C ASP A 75 28.04 0.19 -10.47
N ASP A 76 28.97 -0.68 -10.05
CA ASP A 76 28.67 -2.06 -9.65
C ASP A 76 27.70 -2.09 -8.45
N PHE A 77 27.91 -1.22 -7.46
CA PHE A 77 27.04 -1.11 -6.31
C PHE A 77 25.66 -0.56 -6.67
N GLY A 78 25.61 0.45 -7.56
CA GLY A 78 24.38 0.99 -8.10
C GLY A 78 23.56 -0.08 -8.82
N GLU A 79 24.20 -0.90 -9.65
CA GLU A 79 23.54 -2.03 -10.32
C GLU A 79 23.01 -3.06 -9.31
N LEU A 80 23.81 -3.42 -8.30
CA LEU A 80 23.39 -4.36 -7.26
C LEU A 80 22.18 -3.83 -6.46
N VAL A 81 22.23 -2.55 -6.06
CA VAL A 81 21.16 -1.88 -5.33
C VAL A 81 19.87 -1.84 -6.15
N ALA A 82 19.98 -1.54 -7.45
CA ALA A 82 18.85 -1.53 -8.37
C ALA A 82 18.28 -2.93 -8.59
N ARG A 83 19.14 -3.93 -8.83
CA ARG A 83 18.75 -5.32 -9.09
C ARG A 83 17.99 -5.95 -7.93
N VAL A 84 18.42 -5.67 -6.70
CA VAL A 84 17.76 -6.19 -5.49
C VAL A 84 16.59 -5.29 -5.07
N ASN A 85 16.49 -4.09 -5.62
CA ASN A 85 15.63 -3.01 -5.16
C ASN A 85 15.81 -2.74 -3.66
N ALA A 86 17.07 -2.57 -3.25
CA ALA A 86 17.44 -2.54 -1.84
C ALA A 86 16.86 -1.32 -1.10
N VAL A 87 16.82 -0.16 -1.75
CA VAL A 87 16.30 1.10 -1.16
C VAL A 87 14.82 0.95 -0.82
N ASP A 88 13.99 0.57 -1.79
CA ASP A 88 12.55 0.42 -1.57
C ASP A 88 12.23 -0.66 -0.52
N ARG A 89 12.99 -1.77 -0.52
CA ARG A 89 12.80 -2.85 0.46
C ARG A 89 13.12 -2.38 1.88
N LEU A 90 14.20 -1.62 2.05
CA LEU A 90 14.59 -1.08 3.35
C LEU A 90 13.61 -0.03 3.85
N ASP A 91 13.10 0.83 2.95
CA ASP A 91 12.11 1.84 3.31
C ASP A 91 10.74 1.23 3.62
N ALA A 92 10.36 0.18 2.88
CA ALA A 92 9.18 -0.63 3.20
C ALA A 92 9.32 -1.32 4.56
N TRP A 93 10.52 -1.79 4.90
CA TRP A 93 10.80 -2.38 6.21
C TRP A 93 10.72 -1.34 7.34
N ASP A 94 11.23 -0.13 7.13
CA ASP A 94 11.09 0.97 8.08
C ASP A 94 9.62 1.36 8.31
N LYS A 95 8.79 1.28 7.27
CA LYS A 95 7.34 1.44 7.40
C LYS A 95 6.74 0.34 8.28
N VAL A 96 7.07 -0.93 8.03
CA VAL A 96 6.57 -2.06 8.83
C VAL A 96 7.00 -1.92 10.29
N LEU A 97 8.23 -1.48 10.57
CA LEU A 97 8.70 -1.25 11.93
C LEU A 97 7.93 -0.12 12.62
N ARG A 98 7.71 1.01 11.94
CA ARG A 98 6.90 2.10 12.49
C ARG A 98 5.48 1.64 12.82
N ASP A 99 4.87 0.85 11.94
CA ASP A 99 3.55 0.30 12.16
C ASP A 99 3.54 -0.69 13.35
N ALA A 100 4.58 -1.52 13.48
CA ALA A 100 4.75 -2.42 14.62
C ALA A 100 4.94 -1.66 15.96
N THR A 101 5.71 -0.57 15.97
CA THR A 101 5.88 0.27 17.18
C THR A 101 4.57 0.94 17.60
N LYS A 102 3.73 1.37 16.64
CA LYS A 102 2.39 1.91 16.94
C LYS A 102 1.47 0.85 17.57
N ILE A 103 1.59 -0.40 17.13
CA ILE A 103 0.86 -1.54 17.72
C ILE A 103 1.33 -1.77 19.16
N GLU A 104 2.64 -1.80 19.39
CA GLU A 104 3.22 -2.01 20.73
C GLU A 104 2.82 -0.90 21.72
N ASN A 105 2.79 0.34 21.27
CA ASN A 105 2.38 1.50 22.08
C ASN A 105 0.87 1.57 22.33
N GLY A 106 0.07 0.65 21.77
CA GLY A 106 -1.38 0.61 21.94
C GLY A 106 -2.16 1.66 21.14
N ASP A 107 -1.51 2.41 20.24
CA ASP A 107 -2.16 3.39 19.35
C ASP A 107 -3.08 2.72 18.31
N THR A 108 -2.97 1.40 18.15
CA THR A 108 -3.79 0.61 17.22
C THR A 108 -4.26 -0.68 17.89
N SER A 109 -5.53 -1.06 17.66
CA SER A 109 -6.14 -2.28 18.20
C SER A 109 -5.68 -3.58 17.52
N GLU A 110 -4.77 -3.51 16.55
CA GLU A 110 -4.28 -4.70 15.84
C GLU A 110 -3.20 -5.39 16.68
N LYS A 111 -3.42 -6.64 17.09
CA LYS A 111 -2.41 -7.41 17.82
C LYS A 111 -1.21 -7.72 16.93
N ALA A 112 0.00 -7.52 17.48
CA ALA A 112 1.24 -7.92 16.83
C ALA A 112 1.19 -9.42 16.46
N LEU A 113 1.37 -9.70 15.17
CA LEU A 113 1.42 -11.05 14.60
C LEU A 113 2.79 -11.67 14.93
N HIS A 114 2.91 -12.24 16.12
CA HIS A 114 4.14 -12.86 16.64
C HIS A 114 4.35 -14.29 16.14
N THR A 115 3.51 -14.79 15.22
CA THR A 115 3.54 -16.17 14.76
C THR A 115 3.63 -16.25 13.25
N TRP A 116 4.55 -17.10 12.79
CA TRP A 116 4.66 -17.53 11.40
C TRP A 116 3.40 -18.34 11.06
N PHE A 117 2.44 -17.71 10.38
CA PHE A 117 1.22 -18.39 9.94
C PHE A 117 1.54 -19.47 8.90
N GLY A 118 0.83 -20.59 8.98
CA GLY A 118 0.88 -21.59 7.91
C GLY A 118 0.32 -21.05 6.58
N PRO A 119 0.58 -21.71 5.43
CA PRO A 119 0.06 -21.28 4.13
C PRO A 119 -1.47 -21.12 4.11
N ALA A 120 -2.22 -22.02 4.75
CA ALA A 120 -3.67 -21.93 4.82
C ALA A 120 -4.16 -20.72 5.64
N GLU A 121 -3.51 -20.43 6.77
CA GLU A 121 -3.87 -19.34 7.66
C GLU A 121 -3.55 -17.97 7.03
N SER A 122 -2.40 -17.85 6.35
CA SER A 122 -2.02 -16.62 5.64
C SER A 122 -2.97 -16.31 4.47
N VAL A 123 -3.42 -17.32 3.73
CA VAL A 123 -4.44 -17.15 2.68
C VAL A 123 -5.78 -16.74 3.29
N GLY A 124 -6.18 -17.33 4.42
CA GLY A 124 -7.38 -16.95 5.16
C GLY A 124 -7.35 -15.48 5.61
N LEU A 125 -6.23 -15.02 6.16
CA LEU A 125 -6.07 -13.63 6.60
C LEU A 125 -6.12 -12.64 5.43
N ARG A 126 -5.47 -12.97 4.31
CA ARG A 126 -5.46 -12.12 3.11
C ARG A 126 -6.85 -11.99 2.47
N THR A 127 -7.59 -13.09 2.42
CA THR A 127 -8.93 -13.14 1.81
C THR A 127 -10.03 -12.58 2.71
N LYS A 128 -9.82 -12.53 4.04
CA LYS A 128 -10.82 -12.02 5.00
C LYS A 128 -11.31 -10.61 4.71
N LYS A 129 -10.44 -9.69 4.24
CA LYS A 129 -10.87 -8.33 3.87
C LYS A 129 -11.79 -8.34 2.65
N GLN A 130 -11.43 -9.10 1.62
CA GLN A 130 -12.26 -9.23 0.41
C GLN A 130 -13.60 -9.88 0.75
N LEU A 131 -13.59 -10.94 1.55
CA LEU A 131 -14.81 -11.63 1.99
C LEU A 131 -15.73 -10.69 2.79
N ARG A 132 -15.19 -9.86 3.70
CA ARG A 132 -15.97 -8.86 4.42
C ARG A 132 -16.65 -7.87 3.47
N ASN A 133 -15.94 -7.39 2.46
CA ASN A 133 -16.49 -6.47 1.47
C ASN A 133 -17.62 -7.14 0.66
N HIS A 134 -17.41 -8.37 0.20
CA HIS A 134 -18.46 -9.12 -0.52
C HIS A 134 -19.69 -9.39 0.35
N ILE A 135 -19.50 -9.76 1.62
CA ILE A 135 -20.63 -9.95 2.55
C ILE A 135 -21.39 -8.64 2.73
N SER A 136 -20.71 -7.49 2.85
CA SER A 136 -21.40 -6.21 2.96
C SER A 136 -22.19 -5.83 1.70
N GLN A 137 -21.66 -6.13 0.52
CA GLN A 137 -22.35 -5.90 -0.75
C GLN A 137 -23.60 -6.78 -0.87
N LEU A 138 -23.46 -8.09 -0.63
CA LEU A 138 -24.59 -9.03 -0.70
C LEU A 138 -25.69 -8.69 0.30
N LYS A 139 -25.33 -8.22 1.50
CA LYS A 139 -26.31 -7.74 2.49
C LYS A 139 -27.08 -6.52 2.01
N LEU A 140 -26.41 -5.60 1.32
CA LEU A 140 -27.05 -4.41 0.77
C LEU A 140 -28.01 -4.79 -0.38
N GLU A 141 -27.58 -5.69 -1.26
CA GLU A 141 -28.40 -6.20 -2.36
C GLU A 141 -29.63 -6.96 -1.85
N LEU A 142 -29.46 -7.80 -0.82
CA LEU A 142 -30.55 -8.52 -0.19
C LEU A 142 -31.59 -7.55 0.41
N ALA A 143 -31.14 -6.54 1.15
CA ALA A 143 -32.02 -5.52 1.71
C ALA A 143 -32.79 -4.73 0.63
N ALA A 144 -32.12 -4.41 -0.49
CA ALA A 144 -32.77 -3.75 -1.62
C ALA A 144 -33.81 -4.65 -2.30
N MET A 145 -33.51 -5.95 -2.45
CA MET A 145 -34.42 -6.93 -3.03
C MET A 145 -35.64 -7.17 -2.13
N ASP A 146 -35.44 -7.27 -0.81
CA ASP A 146 -36.53 -7.43 0.15
C ASP A 146 -37.50 -6.24 0.13
N SER A 147 -36.96 -5.01 0.06
CA SER A 147 -37.75 -3.79 -0.09
C SER A 147 -38.57 -3.79 -1.40
N ALA A 148 -37.93 -4.11 -2.52
CA ALA A 148 -38.61 -4.19 -3.81
C ALA A 148 -39.68 -5.29 -3.87
N ASN A 149 -39.43 -6.43 -3.21
CA ASN A 149 -40.40 -7.52 -3.12
C ASN A 149 -41.60 -7.13 -2.26
N ALA A 150 -41.40 -6.41 -1.15
CA ALA A 150 -42.47 -5.89 -0.33
C ALA A 150 -43.37 -4.93 -1.13
N GLU A 151 -42.77 -3.99 -1.87
CA GLU A 151 -43.51 -3.06 -2.74
C GLU A 151 -44.30 -3.79 -3.84
N ARG A 152 -43.71 -4.81 -4.47
CA ARG A 152 -44.39 -5.63 -5.48
C ARG A 152 -45.54 -6.44 -4.90
N ALA A 153 -45.37 -6.99 -3.69
CA ALA A 153 -46.42 -7.73 -3.01
C ALA A 153 -47.63 -6.82 -2.69
N GLU A 154 -47.37 -5.59 -2.24
CA GLU A 154 -48.43 -4.60 -2.00
C GLU A 154 -49.17 -4.23 -3.29
N ARG A 155 -48.45 -3.95 -4.38
CA ARG A 155 -49.05 -3.68 -5.69
C ARG A 155 -49.90 -4.84 -6.19
N LEU A 156 -49.41 -6.08 -6.02
CA LEU A 156 -50.15 -7.26 -6.44
C LEU A 156 -51.44 -7.42 -5.64
N ALA A 157 -51.40 -7.22 -4.33
CA ALA A 157 -52.59 -7.28 -3.47
C ALA A 157 -53.62 -6.20 -3.86
N ALA A 158 -53.16 -4.98 -4.14
CA ALA A 158 -54.03 -3.90 -4.62
C ALA A 158 -54.68 -4.23 -5.97
N ALA A 159 -53.89 -4.72 -6.94
CA ALA A 159 -54.38 -5.12 -8.25
C ALA A 159 -55.36 -6.31 -8.19
N GLN A 160 -55.13 -7.28 -7.29
CA GLN A 160 -56.06 -8.39 -7.06
C GLN A 160 -57.40 -7.91 -6.52
N LYS A 161 -57.39 -6.97 -5.57
CA LYS A 161 -58.61 -6.36 -5.02
C LYS A 161 -59.39 -5.59 -6.09
N GLU A 162 -58.70 -4.82 -6.93
CA GLU A 162 -59.32 -4.10 -8.05
C GLU A 162 -59.95 -5.07 -9.06
N ASN A 163 -59.22 -6.14 -9.44
CA ASN A 163 -59.75 -7.15 -10.34
C ASN A 163 -61.01 -7.84 -9.80
N GLU A 164 -61.05 -8.14 -8.50
CA GLU A 164 -62.24 -8.73 -7.88
C GLU A 164 -63.43 -7.77 -7.92
N GLN A 165 -63.21 -6.48 -7.62
CA GLN A 165 -64.24 -5.45 -7.72
C GLN A 165 -64.76 -5.28 -9.16
N LEU A 166 -63.86 -5.28 -10.15
CA LEU A 166 -64.24 -5.21 -11.57
C LEU A 166 -65.03 -6.44 -11.99
N ARG A 167 -64.63 -7.64 -11.55
CA ARG A 167 -65.38 -8.90 -11.80
C ARG A 167 -66.78 -8.84 -11.22
N GLU A 168 -66.93 -8.40 -9.98
CA GLU A 168 -68.24 -8.21 -9.35
C GLU A 168 -69.10 -7.17 -10.08
N ALA A 169 -68.51 -6.06 -10.50
CA ALA A 169 -69.19 -5.00 -11.25
C ALA A 169 -69.70 -5.49 -12.62
N VAL A 170 -68.86 -6.21 -13.35
CA VAL A 170 -69.23 -6.84 -14.64
C VAL A 170 -70.34 -7.87 -14.42
N ALA A 171 -70.21 -8.76 -13.43
CA ALA A 171 -71.23 -9.75 -13.11
C ALA A 171 -72.58 -9.10 -12.76
N ARG A 172 -72.55 -7.97 -12.03
CA ARG A 172 -73.75 -7.19 -11.70
C ARG A 172 -74.38 -6.53 -12.93
N ALA A 173 -73.58 -5.96 -13.83
CA ALA A 173 -74.04 -5.33 -15.06
C ALA A 173 -74.61 -6.34 -16.07
N MET A 174 -74.06 -7.55 -16.13
CA MET A 174 -74.55 -8.62 -17.01
C MET A 174 -75.87 -9.24 -16.53
N ARG A 175 -76.13 -9.28 -15.22
CA ARG A 175 -77.35 -9.88 -14.64
C ARG A 175 -78.67 -9.36 -15.26
N PRO A 176 -78.92 -8.05 -15.42
CA PRO A 176 -80.14 -7.54 -16.05
C PRO A 176 -80.22 -7.86 -17.57
N LEU A 177 -79.09 -7.88 -18.28
CA LEU A 177 -79.04 -8.24 -19.70
C LEU A 177 -79.40 -9.71 -19.91
N VAL A 178 -78.89 -10.59 -19.05
CA VAL A 178 -79.22 -12.02 -19.08
C VAL A 178 -80.69 -12.25 -18.72
N SER A 179 -81.24 -11.54 -17.73
CA SER A 179 -82.66 -11.68 -17.38
C SER A 179 -83.61 -11.14 -18.46
N THR A 180 -83.23 -10.07 -19.16
CA THR A 180 -84.03 -9.53 -20.27
C THR A 180 -83.94 -10.40 -21.52
N ALA A 181 -82.78 -10.97 -21.83
CA ALA A 181 -82.65 -11.97 -22.90
C ALA A 181 -83.49 -13.22 -22.62
N LYS A 182 -83.48 -13.74 -21.38
CA LYS A 182 -84.32 -14.88 -20.98
C LYS A 182 -85.82 -14.59 -20.96
N ALA A 183 -86.23 -13.34 -20.84
CA ALA A 183 -87.64 -12.96 -20.86
C ALA A 183 -88.17 -12.71 -22.29
N ALA A 184 -87.28 -12.68 -23.29
CA ALA A 184 -87.59 -12.49 -24.71
C ALA A 184 -87.60 -13.80 -25.52
N GLU A 185 -87.13 -14.91 -24.93
CA GLU A 185 -87.38 -16.30 -25.37
C GLU A 185 -88.73 -16.81 -24.85
#